data_AF-A0AAT9HP59-F1
#
_entry.id   AF-A0AAT9HP59-F1
#
_cell.length_a   1.000
_cell.length_b   1.000
_cell.length_c   1.000
_cell.angle_alpha   90.00
_cell.angle_beta   90.00
_cell.angle_gamma   90.00
#
_symmetry.space_group_name_H-M   'P 1'
#
loop_
_entity.id
_entity.type
_entity.pdbx_description
1 polymer ?
#
loop_
_entity_poly.entity_id
_entity_poly.type
_entity_poly.pdbx_seq_one_letter_code
_entity_poly.pdbx_strand_id
1 'polypeptide(L)'
;MLDDPRTVRVTGDDIAAVFRRADDADAEHRPAASREGPVPEAYVWCNLTSGNGTRALWLLLLPFMVVNLAHWMRPTAHGRRRTVRLYGLLVRLAGLSLTVLFVAAACEVALDLAAWQCAGTHACAERHSWLGFLSPTSPTAAGGARPAAGSPSPPSCPPP
;
A
#
# COMPACT_ATOMS: atom_id res chain seq x y z
N MET A 1 -15.78 23.94 -14.91
CA MET A 1 -14.56 23.44 -14.26
C MET A 1 -14.40 21.94 -14.47
N LEU A 2 -15.46 21.13 -14.30
CA LEU A 2 -15.46 19.71 -14.72
C LEU A 2 -15.46 19.52 -16.25
N ASP A 3 -15.98 20.48 -17.03
CA ASP A 3 -15.99 20.45 -18.50
C ASP A 3 -14.71 21.02 -19.16
N ASP A 4 -13.72 21.44 -18.36
CA ASP A 4 -12.47 22.00 -18.89
C ASP A 4 -11.30 21.07 -18.54
N PRO A 5 -10.63 20.44 -19.53
CA PRO A 5 -9.54 19.51 -19.28
C PRO A 5 -8.25 20.20 -18.79
N ARG A 6 -8.16 21.54 -18.90
CA ARG A 6 -6.93 22.28 -18.55
C ARG A 6 -7.02 22.85 -17.15
N THR A 7 -6.69 22.03 -16.16
CA THR A 7 -6.54 22.47 -14.76
C THR A 7 -5.07 22.59 -14.36
N VAL A 8 -4.76 23.59 -13.54
CA VAL A 8 -3.43 23.86 -13.00
C VAL A 8 -3.48 23.88 -11.49
N ARG A 9 -2.45 23.31 -10.84
CA ARG A 9 -2.29 23.36 -9.39
C ARG A 9 -1.81 24.75 -8.99
N VAL A 10 -2.60 25.43 -8.15
CA VAL A 10 -2.28 26.77 -7.65
C VAL A 10 -1.54 26.71 -6.34
N THR A 11 -1.96 25.81 -5.44
CA THR A 11 -1.34 25.63 -4.13
C THR A 11 -1.52 24.19 -3.63
N GLY A 12 -0.73 23.81 -2.64
CA GLY A 12 -0.67 22.47 -2.08
C GLY A 12 0.32 21.56 -2.80
N ASP A 13 0.16 20.26 -2.57
CA ASP A 13 1.10 19.22 -2.98
C ASP A 13 0.36 18.02 -3.60
N ASP A 14 1.05 16.89 -3.72
CA ASP A 14 0.49 15.67 -4.29
C ASP A 14 -0.50 14.97 -3.33
N ILE A 15 -0.56 15.39 -2.05
CA ILE A 15 -1.45 14.86 -1.02
C ILE A 15 -2.77 15.63 -0.98
N ALA A 16 -2.70 16.96 -0.99
CA ALA A 16 -3.85 17.84 -1.15
C ALA A 16 -3.47 19.11 -1.89
N ALA A 17 -4.27 19.44 -2.90
CA ALA A 17 -4.03 20.60 -3.74
C ALA A 17 -5.32 21.29 -4.14
N VAL A 18 -5.20 22.60 -4.36
CA VAL A 18 -6.24 23.41 -4.97
C VAL A 18 -5.88 23.60 -6.44
N PHE A 19 -6.82 23.26 -7.31
CA PHE A 19 -6.72 23.42 -8.74
C PHE A 19 -7.62 24.56 -9.21
N ARG A 20 -7.16 25.28 -10.23
CA ARG A 20 -7.94 26.26 -11.01
C ARG A 20 -7.90 25.87 -12.49
N ARG A 21 -8.79 26.45 -13.29
CA ARG A 21 -8.65 26.39 -14.76
C ARG A 21 -7.38 27.14 -15.17
N ALA A 22 -6.70 26.69 -16.21
CA ALA A 22 -5.48 27.34 -16.71
C ALA A 22 -5.70 28.84 -17.06
N ASP A 23 -6.86 29.19 -17.62
CA ASP A 23 -7.22 30.58 -17.95
C ASP A 23 -7.34 31.48 -16.70
N ASP A 24 -7.62 30.86 -15.55
CA ASP A 24 -7.82 31.49 -14.26
C ASP A 24 -6.60 31.31 -13.31
N ALA A 25 -5.46 30.84 -13.82
CA ALA A 25 -4.25 30.62 -13.03
C ALA A 25 -3.78 31.91 -12.32
N ASP A 26 -3.68 33.01 -13.06
CA ASP A 26 -3.26 34.31 -12.56
C ASP A 26 -4.42 35.14 -12.03
N ALA A 27 -5.49 34.48 -11.54
CA ALA A 27 -6.69 35.21 -11.23
C ALA A 27 -6.47 36.30 -10.15
N GLU A 28 -5.58 36.04 -9.22
CA GLU A 28 -5.17 36.95 -8.15
C GLU A 28 -4.44 38.21 -8.65
N HIS A 29 -3.82 38.16 -9.83
CA HIS A 29 -3.04 39.28 -10.40
C HIS A 29 -3.86 40.19 -11.33
N ARG A 30 -5.08 39.79 -11.74
CA ARG A 30 -5.94 40.67 -12.57
C ARG A 30 -6.99 41.40 -11.72
N PRO A 31 -7.35 42.65 -12.08
CA PRO A 31 -8.32 43.43 -11.34
C PRO A 31 -9.68 42.72 -11.21
N ALA A 32 -10.27 42.73 -10.02
CA ALA A 32 -11.59 42.13 -9.78
C ALA A 32 -12.70 42.72 -10.68
N ALA A 33 -12.53 43.97 -11.13
CA ALA A 33 -13.45 44.68 -12.01
C ALA A 33 -13.54 44.12 -13.44
N SER A 34 -12.60 43.27 -13.88
CA SER A 34 -12.62 42.66 -15.22
C SER A 34 -13.21 41.24 -15.22
N ARG A 35 -13.90 40.81 -14.15
CA ARG A 35 -14.46 39.46 -14.02
C ARG A 35 -15.95 39.48 -13.71
N GLU A 36 -16.68 38.58 -14.36
CA GLU A 36 -18.14 38.42 -14.19
C GLU A 36 -18.53 37.51 -13.00
N GLY A 37 -17.59 37.09 -12.15
CA GLY A 37 -17.92 36.26 -10.99
C GLY A 37 -16.73 35.71 -10.21
N PRO A 38 -17.00 34.94 -9.15
CA PRO A 38 -15.97 34.27 -8.35
C PRO A 38 -15.22 33.21 -9.17
N VAL A 39 -13.93 33.06 -8.89
CA VAL A 39 -13.05 32.12 -9.60
C VAL A 39 -13.36 30.70 -9.11
N PRO A 40 -13.73 29.76 -10.00
CA PRO A 40 -13.99 28.39 -9.60
C PRO A 40 -12.70 27.67 -9.20
N GLU A 41 -12.69 27.11 -7.99
CA GLU A 41 -11.58 26.34 -7.44
C GLU A 41 -12.04 24.93 -7.08
N ALA A 42 -11.23 23.92 -7.41
CA ALA A 42 -11.44 22.55 -7.00
C ALA A 42 -10.40 22.17 -5.96
N TYR A 43 -10.86 21.76 -4.79
CA TYR A 43 -10.00 21.19 -3.76
C TYR A 43 -9.98 19.66 -3.92
N VAL A 44 -8.80 19.09 -4.10
CA VAL A 44 -8.58 17.65 -4.20
C VAL A 44 -7.93 17.17 -2.90
N TRP A 45 -8.61 16.29 -2.18
CA TRP A 45 -8.13 15.69 -0.92
C TRP A 45 -8.09 14.18 -0.93
N CYS A 46 -8.35 13.53 -2.07
CA CYS A 46 -8.47 12.07 -2.13
C CYS A 46 -7.23 11.38 -1.58
N ASN A 47 -6.05 11.94 -1.82
CA ASN A 47 -4.78 11.40 -1.35
C ASN A 47 -4.52 11.64 0.17
N LEU A 48 -5.37 12.42 0.88
CA LEU A 48 -5.42 12.41 2.35
C LEU A 48 -6.08 11.13 2.90
N THR A 49 -7.07 10.56 2.21
CA THR A 49 -7.81 9.39 2.71
C THR A 49 -7.36 8.09 2.06
N SER A 50 -7.03 8.11 0.77
CA SER A 50 -6.46 7.00 0.00
C SER A 50 -4.94 7.02 -0.08
N GLY A 51 -4.30 7.89 0.72
CA GLY A 51 -2.86 8.15 0.68
C GLY A 51 -1.98 6.93 0.79
N ASN A 52 -0.67 7.17 0.66
CA ASN A 52 0.39 6.17 0.63
C ASN A 52 0.11 4.94 1.52
N GLY A 53 0.16 3.74 0.93
CA GLY A 53 -0.05 2.46 1.61
C GLY A 53 0.89 2.24 2.81
N THR A 54 2.00 2.98 2.89
CA THR A 54 2.86 3.02 4.09
C THR A 54 2.15 3.52 5.35
N ARG A 55 1.02 4.24 5.23
CA ARG A 55 0.17 4.55 6.39
C ARG A 55 -0.44 3.30 7.03
N ALA A 56 -0.67 2.24 6.25
CA ALA A 56 -1.14 0.97 6.80
C ALA A 56 -0.08 0.28 7.68
N LEU A 57 1.21 0.60 7.51
CA LEU A 57 2.28 0.09 8.38
C LEU A 57 2.04 0.49 9.84
N TRP A 58 1.43 1.64 10.09
CA TRP A 58 1.09 2.08 11.44
C TRP A 58 0.11 1.14 12.13
N LEU A 59 -0.88 0.61 11.39
CA LEU A 59 -1.84 -0.36 11.92
C LEU A 59 -1.15 -1.66 12.33
N LEU A 60 -0.10 -2.06 11.62
CA LEU A 60 0.72 -3.22 11.95
C LEU A 60 1.61 -2.97 13.17
N LEU A 61 2.18 -1.76 13.30
CA LEU A 61 3.04 -1.37 14.42
C LEU A 61 2.26 -1.17 15.73
N LEU A 62 1.00 -0.71 15.63
CA LEU A 62 0.12 -0.42 16.77
C LEU A 62 0.03 -1.56 17.79
N PRO A 63 -0.28 -2.82 17.43
CA PRO A 63 -0.36 -3.90 18.41
C PRO A 63 0.98 -4.19 19.12
N PHE A 64 2.11 -4.05 18.44
CA PHE A 64 3.43 -4.18 19.07
C PHE A 64 3.69 -3.06 20.08
N MET A 65 3.31 -1.81 19.76
CA MET A 65 3.39 -0.71 20.72
C MET A 65 2.53 -0.98 21.96
N VAL A 66 1.30 -1.48 21.80
CA VAL A 66 0.40 -1.77 22.91
C VAL A 66 0.99 -2.84 23.83
N VAL A 67 1.53 -3.92 23.27
CA VAL A 67 2.19 -4.98 24.08
C VAL A 67 3.44 -4.45 24.78
N ASN A 68 4.25 -3.64 24.09
CA ASN A 68 5.42 -3.01 24.70
C ASN A 68 4.99 -2.11 25.87
N LEU A 69 4.00 -1.24 25.67
CA LEU A 69 3.47 -0.37 26.72
C LEU A 69 2.90 -1.18 27.89
N ALA A 70 2.16 -2.26 27.62
CA ALA A 70 1.65 -3.16 28.66
C ALA A 70 2.80 -3.78 29.48
N HIS A 71 3.90 -4.16 28.84
CA HIS A 71 5.08 -4.65 29.54
C HIS A 71 5.65 -3.60 30.52
N TRP A 72 5.72 -2.34 30.11
CA TRP A 72 6.18 -1.23 30.94
C TRP A 72 5.19 -0.85 32.05
N MET A 73 3.89 -0.94 31.81
CA MET A 73 2.81 -0.65 32.77
C MET A 73 2.63 -1.73 33.86
N ARG A 74 3.60 -2.63 34.04
CA ARG A 74 3.51 -3.77 34.96
C ARG A 74 3.13 -3.32 36.38
N PRO A 75 1.96 -3.75 36.92
CA PRO A 75 1.51 -3.31 38.24
C PRO A 75 2.43 -3.81 39.36
N THR A 76 2.84 -2.91 40.27
CA THR A 76 3.57 -3.23 41.50
C THR A 76 2.61 -3.75 42.58
N ALA A 77 2.03 -4.94 42.37
CA ALA A 77 1.11 -5.52 43.34
C ALA A 77 1.85 -6.15 44.53
N HIS A 78 1.90 -5.40 45.64
CA HIS A 78 2.34 -5.91 46.94
C HIS A 78 1.34 -6.99 47.40
N GLY A 79 1.83 -8.21 47.65
CA GLY A 79 1.01 -9.34 48.14
C GLY A 79 0.42 -10.30 47.08
N ARG A 80 0.39 -9.95 45.78
CA ARG A 80 -0.24 -10.78 44.71
C ARG A 80 0.75 -11.30 43.66
N ARG A 81 1.84 -11.92 44.11
CA ARG A 81 2.96 -12.41 43.28
C ARG A 81 2.54 -13.32 42.11
N ARG A 82 1.51 -14.16 42.28
CA ARG A 82 1.04 -15.09 41.23
C ARG A 82 0.35 -14.35 40.08
N THR A 83 -0.49 -13.36 40.39
CA THR A 83 -1.16 -12.52 39.40
C THR A 83 -0.17 -11.70 38.57
N VAL A 84 0.85 -11.13 39.22
CA VAL A 84 1.90 -10.36 38.52
C VAL A 84 2.74 -11.26 37.59
N ARG A 85 3.00 -12.51 37.99
CA ARG A 85 3.66 -13.49 37.12
C ARG A 85 2.78 -13.89 35.92
N LEU A 86 1.50 -14.16 36.16
CA LEU A 86 0.55 -14.49 35.10
C LEU A 86 0.43 -13.34 34.08
N TYR A 87 0.30 -12.10 34.56
CA TYR A 87 0.31 -10.91 33.69
C TYR A 87 1.56 -10.84 32.81
N GLY A 88 2.75 -10.99 33.41
CA GLY A 88 4.00 -10.98 32.65
C GLY A 88 4.11 -12.13 31.63
N LEU A 89 3.59 -13.32 31.97
CA LEU A 89 3.52 -14.45 31.03
C LEU A 89 2.58 -14.15 29.86
N LEU A 90 1.38 -13.63 30.13
CA LEU A 90 0.40 -13.30 29.10
C LEU A 90 0.91 -12.21 28.15
N VAL A 91 1.54 -11.16 28.67
CA VAL A 91 2.15 -10.10 27.84
C VAL A 91 3.27 -10.66 26.95
N ARG A 92 4.11 -11.57 27.48
CA ARG A 92 5.15 -12.24 26.68
C ARG A 92 4.57 -13.14 25.59
N LEU A 93 3.54 -13.93 25.92
CA LEU A 93 2.87 -14.78 24.94
C LEU A 93 2.20 -13.96 23.84
N ALA A 94 1.56 -12.83 24.19
CA ALA A 94 0.98 -11.91 23.22
C ALA A 94 2.04 -11.28 22.31
N GLY A 95 3.17 -10.85 22.86
CA GLY A 95 4.28 -10.33 22.04
C GLY A 95 4.88 -11.40 21.11
N LEU A 96 5.05 -12.62 21.62
CA LEU A 96 5.53 -13.75 20.82
C LEU A 96 4.56 -14.08 19.68
N SER A 97 3.26 -14.19 19.97
CA SER A 97 2.25 -14.52 18.95
C SER A 97 2.16 -13.44 17.88
N LEU A 98 2.20 -12.16 18.25
CA LEU A 98 2.26 -11.05 17.29
C LEU A 98 3.48 -11.13 16.38
N THR A 99 4.65 -11.44 16.94
CA THR A 99 5.88 -11.57 16.15
C THR A 99 5.78 -12.74 15.17
N VAL A 100 5.29 -13.90 15.63
CA VAL A 100 5.11 -15.08 14.78
C VAL A 100 4.12 -14.78 13.66
N LEU A 101 2.96 -14.18 13.96
CA LEU A 101 1.96 -13.81 12.96
C LEU A 101 2.52 -12.81 11.94
N PHE A 102 3.27 -11.81 12.39
CA PHE A 102 3.89 -10.83 11.51
C PHE A 102 4.90 -11.47 10.56
N VAL A 103 5.81 -12.30 11.08
CA VAL A 103 6.80 -13.00 10.26
C VAL A 103 6.13 -13.94 9.26
N ALA A 104 5.10 -14.68 9.69
CA ALA A 104 4.34 -15.56 8.79
C ALA A 104 3.69 -14.79 7.63
N ALA A 105 3.04 -13.66 7.92
CA ALA A 105 2.44 -12.80 6.90
C ALA A 105 3.50 -12.22 5.94
N ALA A 106 4.66 -11.78 6.45
CA ALA A 106 5.76 -11.31 5.60
C ALA A 106 6.32 -12.43 4.70
N CYS A 107 6.46 -13.65 5.22
CA CYS A 107 6.85 -14.81 4.42
C CYS A 107 5.82 -15.13 3.34
N GLU A 108 4.53 -15.09 3.64
CA GLU A 108 3.46 -15.33 2.67
C GLU A 108 3.52 -14.34 1.51
N VAL A 109 3.63 -13.04 1.80
CA VAL A 109 3.75 -12.00 0.76
C VAL A 109 5.01 -12.20 -0.08
N ALA A 110 6.14 -12.54 0.55
CA ALA A 110 7.38 -12.80 -0.17
C ALA A 110 7.27 -14.03 -1.09
N LEU A 111 6.61 -15.09 -0.62
CA LEU A 111 6.35 -16.30 -1.41
C LEU A 111 5.38 -16.01 -2.56
N ASP A 112 4.35 -15.21 -2.34
CA ASP A 112 3.40 -14.80 -3.38
C ASP A 112 4.08 -13.97 -4.47
N LEU A 113 4.90 -12.99 -4.07
CA LEU A 113 5.70 -12.21 -5.01
C LEU A 113 6.71 -13.09 -5.75
N ALA A 114 7.38 -14.01 -5.06
CA ALA A 114 8.30 -14.94 -5.70
C ALA A 114 7.56 -15.84 -6.70
N ALA A 115 6.37 -16.35 -6.35
CA ALA A 115 5.54 -17.14 -7.25
C ALA A 115 5.13 -16.33 -8.49
N TRP A 116 4.67 -15.09 -8.32
CA TRP A 116 4.32 -14.20 -9.44
C TRP A 116 5.49 -13.89 -10.35
N GLN A 117 6.65 -13.54 -9.78
CA GLN A 117 7.84 -13.18 -10.55
C GLN A 117 8.50 -14.42 -11.20
N CYS A 118 8.43 -15.59 -10.56
CA CYS A 118 9.01 -16.83 -11.09
C CYS A 118 8.08 -17.55 -12.08
N ALA A 119 6.75 -17.49 -11.90
CA ALA A 119 5.80 -18.08 -12.85
C ALA A 119 5.86 -17.42 -14.24
N GLY A 120 6.32 -16.16 -14.33
CA GLY A 120 6.55 -15.48 -15.60
C GLY A 120 7.84 -15.89 -16.33
N THR A 121 8.77 -16.62 -15.70
CA THR A 121 10.08 -16.95 -16.29
C THR A 121 10.57 -18.36 -15.93
N HIS A 122 10.45 -19.31 -16.87
CA HIS A 122 10.96 -20.69 -16.71
C HIS A 122 12.45 -20.77 -16.35
N ALA A 123 13.25 -19.79 -16.77
CA ALA A 123 14.69 -19.71 -16.45
C ALA A 123 14.97 -19.46 -14.96
N CYS A 124 14.03 -18.86 -14.21
CA CYS A 124 14.20 -18.57 -12.79
C CYS A 124 14.10 -19.86 -11.93
N ALA A 125 13.17 -20.75 -12.30
CA ALA A 125 12.99 -22.04 -11.63
C ALA A 125 14.18 -23.00 -11.83
N GLU A 126 14.82 -22.99 -13.01
CA GLU A 126 16.01 -23.81 -13.28
C GLU A 126 17.26 -23.33 -12.52
N ARG A 127 17.40 -22.02 -12.27
CA ARG A 127 18.58 -21.45 -11.60
C ARG A 127 18.53 -21.51 -10.07
N HIS A 128 17.34 -21.66 -9.49
CA HIS A 128 17.13 -21.76 -8.05
C HIS A 128 16.42 -23.07 -7.68
N SER A 129 17.17 -24.18 -7.75
CA SER A 129 16.67 -25.54 -7.45
C SER A 129 16.02 -25.70 -6.06
N TRP A 130 16.37 -24.86 -5.08
CA TRP A 130 15.75 -24.82 -3.75
C TRP A 130 14.31 -24.27 -3.74
N LEU A 131 13.90 -23.52 -4.77
CA LEU A 131 12.53 -23.07 -5.01
C LEU A 131 11.72 -24.08 -5.83
N GLY A 132 12.29 -25.27 -6.12
CA GLY A 132 11.62 -26.32 -6.90
C GLY A 132 10.29 -26.80 -6.34
N PHE A 133 10.05 -26.63 -5.03
CA PHE A 133 8.75 -26.91 -4.40
C PHE A 133 7.63 -25.93 -4.81
N LEU A 134 7.98 -24.70 -5.20
CA LEU A 134 7.05 -23.69 -5.72
C LEU A 134 6.96 -23.71 -7.25
N SER A 135 7.84 -24.45 -7.92
CA SER A 135 7.74 -24.66 -9.36
C SER A 135 6.44 -25.44 -9.61
N PRO A 136 5.58 -25.01 -10.55
CA PRO A 136 4.51 -25.87 -11.00
C PRO A 136 5.17 -27.12 -11.60
N THR A 137 5.21 -28.20 -10.82
CA THR A 137 5.29 -29.53 -11.40
C THR A 137 4.08 -29.62 -12.30
N SER A 138 4.29 -29.48 -13.60
CA SER A 138 3.32 -29.81 -14.62
C SER A 138 3.54 -31.28 -15.00
N PRO A 139 2.99 -32.28 -14.29
CA PRO A 139 2.69 -33.52 -14.96
C PRO A 139 1.50 -33.21 -15.87
N THR A 140 1.53 -33.75 -17.09
CA THR A 140 0.48 -33.68 -18.13
C THR A 140 0.46 -32.45 -19.05
N ALA A 141 1.33 -32.47 -20.06
CA ALA A 141 0.96 -32.03 -21.41
C ALA A 141 1.81 -32.78 -22.47
N ALA A 142 1.83 -34.11 -22.40
CA ALA A 142 2.01 -34.90 -23.60
C ALA A 142 0.69 -34.84 -24.37
N GLY A 143 0.60 -33.91 -25.33
CA GLY A 143 -0.51 -33.88 -26.29
C GLY A 143 -1.06 -32.50 -26.62
N GLY A 144 -0.59 -31.94 -27.73
CA GLY A 144 -1.44 -31.18 -28.64
C GLY A 144 -1.60 -29.67 -28.41
N ALA A 145 -1.34 -28.94 -29.50
CA ALA A 145 -1.74 -27.55 -29.79
C ALA A 145 -0.91 -26.41 -29.17
N ARG A 146 -0.12 -25.78 -30.05
CA ARG A 146 0.39 -24.40 -29.91
C ARG A 146 -0.80 -23.43 -29.77
N PRO A 147 -0.88 -22.60 -28.72
CA PRO A 147 -1.63 -21.36 -28.80
C PRO A 147 -0.74 -20.29 -29.43
N ALA A 148 -1.26 -19.65 -30.48
CA ALA A 148 -0.64 -18.48 -31.09
C ALA A 148 -0.43 -17.39 -30.01
N ALA A 149 0.79 -16.86 -29.95
CA ALA A 149 1.12 -15.71 -29.13
C ALA A 149 0.37 -14.48 -29.67
N GLY A 150 -0.79 -14.19 -29.09
CA GLY A 150 -1.42 -12.87 -29.14
C GLY A 150 -0.74 -11.99 -28.11
N SER A 151 0.22 -11.17 -28.55
CA SER A 151 0.79 -10.10 -27.74
C SER A 151 -0.28 -9.07 -27.38
N PRO A 152 -0.51 -8.73 -26.10
CA PRO A 152 -1.30 -7.54 -25.76
C PRO A 152 -0.46 -6.31 -26.09
N SER A 153 -0.83 -5.61 -27.16
CA SER A 153 -0.34 -4.27 -27.46
C SER A 153 -0.78 -3.28 -26.36
N PRO A 154 0.10 -2.39 -25.87
CA PRO A 154 -0.28 -1.40 -24.86
C PRO A 154 -1.30 -0.41 -25.43
N PRO A 155 -2.24 0.12 -24.60
CA PRO A 155 -3.19 1.12 -25.05
C PRO A 155 -2.44 2.41 -25.40
N SER A 156 -2.38 2.71 -26.70
CA SER A 156 -1.97 4.00 -27.23
C SER A 156 -3.01 5.06 -26.88
N CYS A 157 -2.66 5.98 -25.97
CA CYS A 157 -3.44 7.20 -25.75
C CYS A 157 -3.32 8.13 -26.97
N PRO A 158 -4.43 8.60 -27.55
CA PRO A 158 -4.41 9.69 -28.53
C PRO A 158 -4.16 11.03 -27.82
N PRO A 159 -3.34 11.93 -28.38
CA PRO A 159 -3.15 13.27 -27.85
C PRO A 159 -4.33 14.17 -28.21
N PRO A 160 -4.79 15.03 -27.28
CA PRO A 160 -5.37 16.33 -27.61
C PRO A 160 -4.33 17.47 -27.55
#